data_AF-A0A2V9DAJ4-F1
#
_entry.id   AF-A0A2V9DAJ4-F1
#
_cell.length_a   1.000
_cell.length_b   1.000
_cell.length_c   1.000
_cell.angle_alpha   90.00
_cell.angle_beta   90.00
_cell.angle_gamma   90.00
#
_symmetry.space_group_name_H-M   'P 1'
#
loop_
_entity.id
_entity.type
_entity.pdbx_description
1 polymer ?
#
loop_
_entity_poly.entity_id
_entity_poly.type
_entity_poly.pdbx_seq_one_letter_code
_entity_poly.pdbx_strand_id
1 'polypeptide(L)'
;MKIQPKERRQMETKTITHEVFLNATPHEVFEAYIDEKQHAEFSGAPAKIERKAGGRFAAYVEHLRGTTQEIEQDRRIVQAWRSEDLAGWALLATDVNLYSYV
;
A
#
# COMPACT_ATOMS: atom_id res chain seq x y z
N MET A 1 -1.81 -19.79 -36.98
CA MET A 1 -1.67 -20.33 -35.61
C MET A 1 -2.44 -19.40 -34.66
N LYS A 2 -3.51 -19.88 -34.02
CA LYS A 2 -4.37 -19.06 -33.15
C LYS A 2 -3.66 -18.86 -31.81
N ILE A 3 -3.33 -17.61 -31.47
CA ILE A 3 -2.75 -17.27 -30.16
C ILE A 3 -3.92 -17.32 -29.17
N GLN A 4 -3.92 -18.30 -28.26
CA GLN A 4 -4.90 -18.34 -27.18
C GLN A 4 -4.56 -17.26 -26.14
N PRO A 5 -5.54 -16.53 -25.58
CA PRO A 5 -5.30 -15.62 -24.46
C PRO A 5 -4.70 -16.40 -23.30
N LYS A 6 -3.61 -15.91 -22.72
CA LYS A 6 -3.03 -16.45 -21.50
C LYS A 6 -4.08 -16.39 -20.39
N GLU A 7 -4.55 -17.54 -19.92
CA GLU A 7 -5.49 -17.63 -18.80
C GLU A 7 -4.95 -16.83 -17.61
N ARG A 8 -5.74 -15.85 -17.14
CA ARG A 8 -5.45 -15.19 -15.86
C ARG A 8 -5.74 -16.21 -14.77
N ARG A 9 -4.69 -16.78 -14.19
CA ARG A 9 -4.81 -17.64 -13.01
C ARG A 9 -5.46 -16.80 -11.90
N GLN A 10 -6.72 -17.07 -11.60
CA GLN A 10 -7.45 -16.39 -10.54
C GLN A 10 -6.85 -16.85 -9.21
N MET A 11 -6.15 -15.95 -8.51
CA MET A 11 -5.60 -16.26 -7.19
C MET A 11 -6.67 -15.98 -6.14
N GLU A 12 -6.90 -16.90 -5.23
CA GLU A 12 -7.80 -16.67 -4.11
C GLU A 12 -7.17 -15.65 -3.16
N THR A 13 -7.93 -14.61 -2.82
CA THR A 13 -7.50 -13.56 -1.89
C THR A 13 -8.40 -13.57 -0.66
N LYS A 14 -7.86 -13.08 0.46
CA LYS A 14 -8.62 -12.88 1.69
C LYS A 14 -8.55 -11.42 2.09
N THR A 15 -9.63 -10.92 2.67
CA THR A 15 -9.65 -9.57 3.25
C THR A 15 -9.04 -9.61 4.64
N ILE A 16 -8.15 -8.66 4.93
CA ILE A 16 -7.59 -8.43 6.25
C ILE A 16 -8.14 -7.10 6.75
N THR A 17 -8.73 -7.12 7.95
CA THR A 17 -9.20 -5.92 8.65
C THR A 17 -8.41 -5.79 9.95
N HIS A 18 -7.92 -4.59 10.23
CA HIS A 18 -7.13 -4.29 11.42
C HIS A 18 -7.55 -2.95 11.99
N GLU A 19 -7.74 -2.90 13.31
CA GLU A 19 -8.15 -1.70 14.05
C GLU A 19 -7.24 -1.53 15.25
N VAL A 20 -6.80 -0.29 15.50
CA VAL A 20 -5.90 0.07 16.60
C VAL A 20 -6.30 1.41 17.19
N PHE A 21 -6.02 1.62 18.48
CA PHE A 21 -6.12 2.93 19.12
C PHE A 21 -4.71 3.54 19.25
N LEU A 22 -4.54 4.73 18.71
CA LEU A 22 -3.28 5.47 18.74
C LEU A 22 -3.43 6.72 19.61
N ASN A 23 -2.44 7.00 20.45
CA ASN A 23 -2.35 8.28 21.16
C ASN A 23 -1.74 9.35 20.24
N ALA A 24 -2.42 9.62 19.14
CA ALA A 24 -2.03 10.59 18.11
C ALA A 24 -3.30 11.24 17.54
N THR A 25 -3.14 12.44 16.99
CA THR A 25 -4.20 13.12 16.26
C THR A 25 -4.39 12.48 14.87
N PRO A 26 -5.59 12.59 14.26
CA PRO A 26 -5.81 12.12 12.90
C PRO A 26 -4.85 12.76 11.88
N HIS A 27 -4.43 14.01 12.13
CA HIS A 27 -3.48 14.72 11.28
C HIS A 27 -2.07 14.10 11.32
N GLU A 28 -1.57 13.76 12.51
CA GLU A 28 -0.27 13.09 12.65
C GLU A 28 -0.26 11.72 11.96
N VAL A 29 -1.35 10.96 12.09
CA VAL A 29 -1.48 9.66 11.39
C VAL A 29 -1.53 9.87 9.89
N PHE A 30 -2.32 10.83 9.42
CA PHE A 30 -2.43 11.14 7.99
C PHE A 30 -1.07 11.53 7.39
N GLU A 31 -0.35 12.43 8.05
CA GLU A 31 0.99 12.87 7.64
C GLU A 31 2.01 11.72 7.63
N ALA A 32 1.97 10.82 8.62
CA ALA A 32 2.83 9.64 8.65
C ALA A 32 2.62 8.69 7.45
N TYR A 33 1.44 8.68 6.84
CA TYR A 33 1.14 7.84 5.68
C TYR A 33 1.45 8.49 4.33
N ILE A 34 1.29 9.82 4.21
CA ILE A 34 1.38 10.50 2.92
C ILE A 34 2.65 11.34 2.78
N ASP A 35 3.29 11.79 3.86
CA ASP A 35 4.56 12.50 3.79
C ASP A 35 5.74 11.54 3.69
N GLU A 36 6.59 11.73 2.69
CA GLU A 36 7.75 10.87 2.46
C GLU A 36 8.72 10.85 3.66
N LYS A 37 8.98 12.01 4.28
CA LYS A 37 9.96 12.11 5.37
C LYS A 37 9.40 11.52 6.65
N GLN A 38 8.16 11.86 7.00
CA GLN A 38 7.52 11.31 8.19
C GLN A 38 7.26 9.82 8.05
N HIS A 39 6.90 9.33 6.85
CA HIS A 39 6.77 7.89 6.61
C HIS A 39 8.09 7.15 6.79
N ALA A 40 9.21 7.76 6.36
CA ALA A 40 10.53 7.16 6.54
C ALA A 40 10.94 7.11 8.02
N GLU A 41 10.64 8.15 8.79
CA GLU A 41 10.86 8.17 10.24
C GLU A 41 9.99 7.13 10.97
N PHE A 42 8.70 7.07 10.64
CA PHE A 42 7.73 6.13 11.19
C PHE A 42 8.08 4.66 10.89
N SER A 43 8.48 4.34 9.66
CA SER A 43 8.77 2.96 9.22
C SER A 43 10.22 2.52 9.48
N GLY A 44 11.12 3.46 9.77
CA GLY A 44 12.56 3.20 9.88
C GLY A 44 13.25 2.85 8.56
N ALA A 45 12.59 3.08 7.41
CA ALA A 45 13.13 2.77 6.09
C ALA A 45 12.81 3.89 5.07
N PRO A 46 13.65 4.12 4.04
CA PRO A 46 13.37 5.13 3.03
C PRO A 46 12.05 4.86 2.30
N ALA A 47 11.31 5.93 2.05
CA ALA A 47 10.10 5.94 1.24
C ALA A 47 10.24 6.93 0.08
N LYS A 48 9.40 6.74 -0.94
CA LYS A 48 9.13 7.70 -2.01
C LYS A 48 7.63 7.87 -2.13
N ILE A 49 7.09 9.07 -1.94
CA ILE A 49 5.62 9.27 -1.90
C ILE A 49 5.20 10.52 -2.66
N GLU A 50 4.37 10.34 -3.69
CA GLU A 50 3.66 11.45 -4.34
C GLU A 50 2.37 11.77 -3.58
N ARG A 51 2.31 12.96 -2.96
CA ARG A 51 1.23 13.42 -2.07
C ARG A 51 -0.07 13.81 -2.79
N LYS A 52 -0.63 12.93 -3.61
CA LYS A 52 -1.86 13.19 -4.37
C LYS A 52 -2.60 11.90 -4.72
N ALA A 53 -3.91 12.02 -4.95
CA ALA A 53 -4.68 10.95 -5.61
C ALA A 53 -4.10 10.67 -7.01
N GLY A 54 -4.00 9.39 -7.37
CA GLY A 54 -3.27 8.89 -8.53
C GLY A 54 -1.74 8.90 -8.38
N GLY A 55 -1.19 9.40 -7.27
CA GLY A 55 0.24 9.47 -7.01
C GLY A 55 0.86 8.11 -6.73
N ARG A 56 2.09 7.91 -7.20
CA ARG A 56 2.85 6.68 -6.93
C ARG A 56 3.54 6.74 -5.58
N PHE A 57 3.70 5.59 -4.94
CA PHE A 57 4.54 5.45 -3.75
C PHE A 57 5.36 4.16 -3.74
N ALA A 58 6.47 4.19 -3.01
CA ALA A 58 7.31 3.05 -2.69
C ALA A 58 7.84 3.16 -1.26
N ALA A 59 7.95 2.03 -0.56
CA ALA A 59 8.45 1.97 0.81
C ALA A 59 9.32 0.72 1.01
N TYR A 60 10.07 0.68 2.11
CA TYR A 60 10.94 -0.44 2.47
C TYR A 60 11.92 -0.79 1.35
N VAL A 61 12.74 0.16 0.90
CA VAL A 61 13.74 -0.06 -0.17
C VAL A 61 13.09 -0.57 -1.48
N GLU A 62 11.93 -0.01 -1.81
CA GLU A 62 11.12 -0.35 -2.98
C GLU A 62 10.54 -1.79 -3.00
N HIS A 63 10.66 -2.53 -1.89
CA HIS A 63 9.99 -3.84 -1.72
C HIS A 63 8.48 -3.70 -1.70
N LEU A 64 7.94 -2.55 -1.28
CA LEU A 64 6.52 -2.24 -1.38
C LEU A 64 6.35 -1.11 -2.40
N ARG A 65 5.46 -1.30 -3.36
CA ARG A 65 5.09 -0.26 -4.34
C ARG A 65 3.59 -0.19 -4.51
N GLY A 66 3.07 1.00 -4.79
CA GLY A 66 1.65 1.19 -4.98
C GLY A 66 1.28 2.54 -5.58
N THR A 67 -0.03 2.77 -5.62
CA THR A 67 -0.66 4.02 -6.05
C THR A 67 -1.71 4.42 -5.02
N THR A 68 -1.68 5.68 -4.60
CA THR A 68 -2.74 6.26 -3.77
C THR A 68 -3.95 6.56 -4.66
N GLN A 69 -5.08 5.90 -4.42
CA GLN A 69 -6.30 6.04 -5.22
C GLN A 69 -7.13 7.24 -4.78
N GLU A 70 -7.32 7.39 -3.46
CA GLU A 70 -8.15 8.44 -2.87
C GLU A 70 -7.43 9.02 -1.64
N ILE A 71 -7.61 10.33 -1.45
CA ILE A 71 -7.12 11.06 -0.28
C ILE A 71 -8.26 11.96 0.21
N GLU A 72 -8.61 11.79 1.47
CA GLU A 72 -9.47 12.68 2.23
C GLU A 72 -8.70 13.07 3.49
N GLN A 73 -8.25 14.32 3.52
CA GLN A 73 -7.31 14.79 4.53
C GLN A 73 -7.83 14.50 5.95
N ASP A 74 -6.95 13.94 6.78
CA ASP A 74 -7.19 13.63 8.20
C ASP A 74 -8.37 12.65 8.45
N ARG A 75 -8.87 11.96 7.41
CA ARG A 75 -9.99 11.02 7.51
C ARG A 75 -9.79 9.69 6.80
N ARG A 76 -9.24 9.69 5.58
CA ARG A 76 -9.17 8.46 4.76
C ARG A 76 -8.06 8.50 3.71
N ILE A 77 -7.36 7.37 3.59
CA ILE A 77 -6.40 7.12 2.52
C ILE A 77 -6.74 5.76 1.93
N VAL A 78 -6.91 5.70 0.59
CA VAL A 78 -7.09 4.43 -0.13
C VAL A 78 -5.87 4.20 -0.99
N GLN A 79 -5.18 3.09 -0.76
CA GLN A 79 -3.97 2.72 -1.49
C GLN A 79 -4.10 1.33 -2.08
N ALA A 80 -3.73 1.21 -3.35
CA ALA A 80 -3.51 -0.09 -3.98
C ALA A 80 -2.01 -0.38 -3.94
N TRP A 81 -1.61 -1.50 -3.34
CA TRP A 81 -0.19 -1.82 -3.16
C TRP A 81 0.09 -3.31 -3.37
N ARG A 82 1.37 -3.61 -3.60
CA ARG A 82 1.90 -4.97 -3.65
C ARG A 82 3.31 -5.01 -3.06
N SER A 83 3.68 -6.13 -2.47
CA SER A 83 5.09 -6.42 -2.17
C SER A 83 5.76 -7.09 -3.37
N GLU A 84 7.03 -6.78 -3.60
CA GLU A 84 7.93 -7.59 -4.41
C GLU A 84 8.50 -8.68 -3.49
N ASP A 85 8.01 -9.91 -3.68
CA ASP A 85 8.37 -11.06 -2.86
C ASP A 85 9.89 -11.34 -2.95
N LEU A 86 10.54 -11.44 -1.79
CA LEU A 86 11.91 -11.95 -1.67
C LEU A 86 11.86 -13.44 -2.04
N ALA A 87 12.60 -13.81 -3.08
CA ALA A 87 12.74 -15.17 -3.61
C ALA A 87 12.76 -16.25 -2.51
N GLY A 88 11.61 -16.91 -2.32
CA GLY A 88 11.44 -17.99 -1.37
C GLY A 88 10.11 -18.71 -1.56
N TRP A 89 8.99 -17.99 -1.57
CA TRP A 89 7.66 -18.60 -1.63
C TRP A 89 6.80 -17.97 -2.73
N ALA A 90 7.18 -18.23 -3.97
CA ALA A 90 6.40 -17.92 -5.16
C ALA A 90 5.04 -18.66 -5.19
N LEU A 91 4.12 -18.27 -4.33
CA LEU A 91 2.70 -18.60 -4.34
C LEU A 91 1.92 -17.46 -3.64
N LEU A 92 1.28 -16.65 -4.49
CA LEU A 92 -0.02 -16.00 -4.26
C LEU A 92 -0.08 -14.79 -3.29
N ALA A 93 0.21 -13.59 -3.79
CA ALA A 93 -0.44 -12.37 -3.31
C ALA A 93 -0.60 -11.35 -4.45
N THR A 94 -1.63 -11.54 -5.28
CA THR A 94 -2.23 -10.42 -6.02
C THR A 94 -3.35 -9.92 -5.15
N ASP A 95 -3.40 -8.61 -4.93
CA ASP A 95 -4.49 -7.89 -4.27
C ASP A 95 -4.56 -8.05 -2.74
N VAL A 96 -3.60 -7.42 -2.04
CA VAL A 96 -3.85 -6.98 -0.67
C VAL A 96 -4.34 -5.53 -0.73
N ASN A 97 -5.65 -5.34 -0.81
CA ASN A 97 -6.28 -4.05 -0.52
C ASN A 97 -6.38 -3.93 1.01
N LEU A 98 -5.39 -3.30 1.63
CA LEU A 98 -5.52 -2.88 3.02
C LEU A 98 -6.22 -1.52 3.03
N TYR A 99 -7.48 -1.50 3.46
CA TYR A 99 -8.17 -0.25 3.75
C TYR A 99 -7.76 0.20 5.15
N SER A 100 -6.81 1.14 5.22
CA SER A 100 -6.57 1.89 6.45
C SER A 100 -7.70 2.90 6.63
N TYR A 101 -8.61 2.61 7.55
CA TYR A 101 -9.49 3.61 8.13
C TYR A 101 -8.76 4.24 9.31
N VAL A 102 -8.73 5.58 9.34
CA VAL A 102 -8.21 6.36 10.47
C VAL A 102 -9.32 6.60 11.48
#